data_AF-A0A8H3ASZ1-F1
#
_entry.id   AF-A0A8H3ASZ1-F1
#
_cell.length_a   1.000
_cell.length_b   1.000
_cell.length_c   1.000
_cell.angle_alpha   90.00
_cell.angle_beta   90.00
_cell.angle_gamma   90.00
#
_symmetry.space_group_name_H-M   'P 1'
#
loop_
_entity.id
_entity.type
_entity.pdbx_description
1 polymer ?
#
loop_
_entity_poly.entity_id
_entity_poly.type
_entity_poly.pdbx_seq_one_letter_code
_entity_poly.pdbx_strand_id
1 'polypeptide(L)'
;MAQPDLGLIEQSLRTLATQVPLMSNHPAMNHMAQMQEMLRGMEGRLSDKITQSEQRTSARIDELNTRLAQTNTRIDQTNTRIDQINTRIDQTNTRIDQTNTRIDDTNAQIAQMTLSLRINDAKALARALNSSANQGTSRVYSLPLPNGDAVPPGQFPATYGAFRQLEGAPLAQLLQSYQLAAPPGALLDDRRRILATHCGIVW
;
A
#
# COMPACT_ATOMS: atom_id res chain seq x y z
N MET A 1 -110.23 -23.48 45.13
CA MET A 1 -109.38 -22.96 44.04
C MET A 1 -110.07 -21.70 43.52
N ALA A 2 -109.40 -20.54 43.61
CA ALA A 2 -109.94 -19.30 43.06
C ALA A 2 -109.98 -19.43 41.53
N GLN A 3 -111.14 -19.19 40.91
CA GLN A 3 -111.26 -19.18 39.45
C GLN A 3 -110.48 -17.96 38.92
N PRO A 4 -109.62 -18.13 37.90
CA PRO A 4 -108.94 -17.00 37.27
C PRO A 4 -109.98 -16.06 36.64
N ASP A 5 -109.85 -14.77 36.90
CA ASP A 5 -110.70 -13.75 36.31
C ASP A 5 -110.30 -13.52 34.86
N LEU A 6 -110.96 -14.27 33.97
CA LEU A 6 -110.71 -14.24 32.54
C LEU A 6 -111.00 -12.85 31.92
N GLY A 7 -111.86 -12.03 32.54
CA GLY A 7 -112.13 -10.67 32.07
C GLY A 7 -110.98 -9.71 32.33
N LEU A 8 -110.35 -9.82 33.50
CA LEU A 8 -109.14 -9.08 33.86
C LEU A 8 -107.94 -9.50 32.98
N ILE A 9 -107.84 -10.79 32.65
CA ILE A 9 -106.83 -11.31 31.72
C ILE A 9 -107.07 -10.77 30.30
N GLU A 10 -108.31 -10.77 29.81
CA GLU A 10 -108.63 -10.24 28.48
C GLU A 10 -108.31 -8.74 28.37
N GLN A 11 -108.66 -7.95 29.39
CA GLN A 11 -108.30 -6.53 29.44
C GLN A 11 -106.78 -6.32 29.47
N SER A 12 -106.06 -7.08 30.30
CA SER A 12 -104.60 -7.01 30.37
C SER A 12 -103.94 -7.35 29.03
N LEU A 13 -104.45 -8.37 28.33
CA LEU A 13 -103.97 -8.76 27.00
C LEU A 13 -104.30 -7.70 25.94
N ARG A 14 -105.47 -7.06 25.99
CA ARG A 14 -105.82 -5.93 25.10
C ARG A 14 -104.92 -4.72 25.35
N THR A 15 -104.59 -4.42 26.61
CA THR A 15 -103.65 -3.35 26.96
C THR A 15 -102.24 -3.68 26.46
N LEU A 16 -101.76 -4.91 26.63
CA LEU A 16 -100.47 -5.34 26.08
C LEU A 16 -100.45 -5.29 24.55
N ALA A 17 -101.52 -5.75 23.89
CA ALA A 17 -101.64 -5.73 22.43
C ALA A 17 -101.61 -4.30 21.86
N THR A 18 -102.06 -3.30 22.61
CA THR A 18 -102.02 -1.89 22.20
C THR A 18 -100.73 -1.18 22.60
N GLN A 19 -100.12 -1.52 23.75
CA GLN A 19 -98.90 -0.85 24.23
C GLN A 19 -97.59 -1.41 23.65
N VAL A 20 -97.48 -2.70 23.36
CA VAL A 20 -96.26 -3.31 22.79
C VAL A 20 -95.85 -2.69 21.44
N PRO A 21 -96.78 -2.43 20.50
CA PRO A 21 -96.44 -1.70 19.27
C PRO A 21 -96.00 -0.25 19.53
N LEU A 22 -96.55 0.41 20.56
CA LEU A 22 -96.16 1.78 20.94
C LEU A 22 -94.76 1.84 21.57
N MET A 23 -94.34 0.78 22.28
CA MET A 23 -92.97 0.65 22.77
C MET A 23 -91.96 0.59 21.60
N SER A 24 -92.33 -0.08 20.51
CA SER A 24 -91.49 -0.15 19.29
C SER A 24 -91.31 1.21 18.61
N ASN A 25 -92.27 2.12 18.77
CA ASN A 25 -92.21 3.50 18.28
C ASN A 25 -91.80 4.52 19.36
N HIS A 26 -91.30 4.05 20.51
CA HIS A 26 -90.92 4.93 21.60
C HIS A 26 -89.65 5.72 21.22
N PRO A 27 -89.61 7.05 21.40
CA PRO A 27 -88.47 7.87 20.99
C PRO A 27 -87.13 7.36 21.52
N ALA A 28 -87.05 6.91 22.78
CA ALA A 28 -85.80 6.41 23.35
C ALA A 28 -85.28 5.13 22.66
N MET A 29 -86.18 4.22 22.25
CA MET A 29 -85.79 3.01 21.50
C MET A 29 -85.28 3.35 20.11
N ASN A 30 -85.91 4.32 19.43
CA ASN A 30 -85.45 4.81 18.12
C ASN A 30 -84.09 5.50 18.21
N HIS A 31 -83.84 6.33 19.23
CA HIS A 31 -82.53 6.97 19.45
C HIS A 31 -81.45 5.94 19.80
N MET A 32 -81.78 4.92 20.60
CA MET A 32 -80.85 3.84 20.93
C MET A 32 -80.45 3.05 19.68
N ALA A 33 -81.41 2.71 18.81
CA ALA A 33 -81.14 2.04 17.55
C ALA A 33 -80.26 2.89 16.61
N GLN A 34 -80.53 4.20 16.51
CA GLN A 34 -79.69 5.13 15.74
C GLN A 34 -78.26 5.24 16.28
N MET A 35 -78.11 5.28 17.61
CA MET A 35 -76.80 5.34 18.26
C MET A 35 -76.02 4.04 18.07
N GLN A 36 -76.67 2.88 18.13
CA GLN A 36 -76.05 1.58 17.83
C GLN A 36 -75.55 1.52 16.38
N GLU A 37 -76.34 2.00 15.42
CA GLU A 37 -75.92 2.03 14.01
C GLU A 37 -74.77 3.02 13.79
N MET A 38 -74.79 4.17 14.46
CA MET A 38 -73.69 5.13 14.42
C MET A 38 -72.40 4.54 14.99
N LEU A 39 -72.47 3.84 16.12
CA LEU A 39 -71.32 3.15 16.74
C LEU A 39 -70.77 2.06 15.81
N ARG A 40 -71.64 1.22 15.25
CA ARG A 40 -71.24 0.18 14.29
C ARG A 40 -70.56 0.79 13.05
N GLY A 41 -71.09 1.91 12.54
CA GLY A 41 -70.47 2.66 11.45
C GLY A 41 -69.15 3.34 11.83
N MET A 42 -68.97 3.75 13.10
CA MET A 42 -67.69 4.24 13.61
C MET A 42 -66.67 3.10 13.75
N GLU A 43 -67.06 1.97 14.30
CA GLU A 43 -66.23 0.77 14.45
C GLU A 43 -65.74 0.27 13.09
N GLY A 44 -66.63 0.16 12.10
CA GLY A 44 -66.25 -0.21 10.73
C GLY A 44 -65.20 0.74 10.14
N ARG A 45 -65.45 2.07 10.22
CA ARG A 45 -64.50 3.08 9.72
C ARG A 45 -63.15 3.04 10.45
N LEU A 46 -63.13 2.76 11.75
CA LEU A 46 -61.89 2.64 12.52
C LEU A 46 -61.13 1.38 12.10
N SER A 47 -61.82 0.24 11.97
CA SER A 47 -61.23 -1.01 11.49
C SER A 47 -60.60 -0.83 10.11
N ASP A 48 -61.33 -0.22 9.16
CA ASP A 48 -60.84 0.04 7.80
C ASP A 48 -59.60 0.94 7.82
N LYS A 49 -59.59 1.98 8.65
CA LYS A 49 -58.44 2.88 8.81
C LYS A 49 -57.23 2.17 9.39
N ILE A 50 -57.43 1.29 10.38
CA ILE A 50 -56.36 0.49 10.99
C ILE A 50 -55.76 -0.43 9.94
N THR A 51 -56.58 -1.23 9.25
CA THR A 51 -56.12 -2.13 8.20
C THR A 51 -55.39 -1.38 7.08
N GLN A 52 -55.91 -0.23 6.64
CA GLN A 52 -55.23 0.59 5.64
C GLN A 52 -53.88 1.12 6.14
N SER A 53 -53.79 1.51 7.42
CA SER A 53 -52.55 1.99 8.04
C SER A 53 -51.50 0.88 8.14
N GLU A 54 -51.92 -0.32 8.54
CA GLU A 54 -51.07 -1.51 8.62
C GLU A 54 -50.54 -1.90 7.24
N GLN A 55 -51.40 -1.96 6.22
CA GLN A 55 -51.01 -2.25 4.85
C GLN A 55 -49.99 -1.22 4.31
N ARG A 56 -50.23 0.08 4.54
CA ARG A 56 -49.27 1.13 4.15
C ARG A 56 -47.94 0.99 4.88
N THR A 57 -47.98 0.61 6.15
CA THR A 57 -46.76 0.43 6.96
C THR A 57 -45.98 -0.78 6.47
N SER A 58 -46.63 -1.91 6.22
CA SER A 58 -46.00 -3.11 5.66
C SER A 58 -45.35 -2.82 4.31
N ALA A 59 -46.07 -2.17 3.39
CA ALA A 59 -45.54 -1.83 2.07
C ALA A 59 -44.30 -0.92 2.17
N ARG A 60 -44.29 0.05 3.09
CA ARG A 60 -43.13 0.91 3.34
C ARG A 60 -41.94 0.13 3.92
N ILE A 61 -42.19 -0.84 4.80
CA ILE A 61 -41.14 -1.71 5.35
C ILE A 61 -40.52 -2.56 4.24
N ASP A 62 -41.34 -3.14 3.36
CA ASP A 62 -40.86 -3.96 2.23
C ASP A 62 -40.02 -3.13 1.25
N GLU A 63 -40.45 -1.89 0.97
CA GLU A 63 -39.68 -0.95 0.16
C GLU A 63 -38.32 -0.62 0.80
N LEU A 64 -38.31 -0.32 2.10
CA LEU A 64 -37.08 -0.04 2.85
C LEU A 64 -36.13 -1.24 2.86
N ASN A 65 -36.64 -2.45 3.08
CA ASN A 65 -35.86 -3.69 3.03
C ASN A 65 -35.23 -3.89 1.65
N THR A 66 -35.99 -3.64 0.58
CA THR A 66 -35.48 -3.73 -0.80
C THR A 66 -34.36 -2.71 -1.03
N ARG A 67 -34.54 -1.47 -0.59
CA ARG A 67 -33.52 -0.41 -0.71
C ARG A 67 -32.26 -0.71 0.11
N LEU A 68 -32.42 -1.29 1.30
CA LEU A 68 -31.29 -1.73 2.13
C LEU A 68 -30.51 -2.86 1.46
N ALA A 69 -31.20 -3.86 0.89
CA ALA A 69 -30.55 -4.94 0.15
C ALA A 69 -29.75 -4.40 -1.05
N GLN A 70 -30.33 -3.49 -1.83
CA GLN A 70 -29.63 -2.84 -2.95
C GLN A 70 -28.40 -2.04 -2.48
N THR A 71 -28.51 -1.37 -1.32
CA THR A 71 -27.40 -0.61 -0.73
C THR A 71 -26.26 -1.55 -0.31
N ASN A 72 -26.59 -2.67 0.35
CA ASN A 72 -25.60 -3.68 0.73
C ASN A 72 -24.87 -4.24 -0.49
N THR A 73 -25.60 -4.60 -1.56
CA THR A 73 -24.97 -5.06 -2.81
C THR A 73 -24.01 -4.03 -3.40
N ARG A 74 -24.36 -2.73 -3.36
CA ARG A 74 -23.46 -1.66 -3.84
C ARG A 74 -22.23 -1.50 -2.95
N ILE A 75 -22.36 -1.71 -1.64
CA ILE A 75 -21.24 -1.69 -0.70
C ILE A 75 -20.30 -2.86 -1.01
N ASP A 76 -20.82 -4.07 -1.20
CA ASP A 76 -20.01 -5.26 -1.51
C ASP A 76 -19.23 -5.10 -2.83
N GLN A 77 -19.89 -4.54 -3.85
CA GLN A 77 -19.24 -4.21 -5.13
C GLN A 77 -18.13 -3.16 -4.95
N THR A 78 -18.36 -2.17 -4.08
CA THR A 78 -17.37 -1.13 -3.79
C THR A 78 -16.16 -1.73 -3.07
N ASN A 79 -16.38 -2.58 -2.06
CA ASN A 79 -15.32 -3.28 -1.35
C ASN A 79 -14.48 -4.14 -2.29
N THR A 80 -15.14 -4.91 -3.18
CA THR A 80 -14.44 -5.72 -4.20
C THR A 80 -13.55 -4.85 -5.09
N ARG A 81 -14.01 -3.67 -5.50
CA ARG A 81 -13.22 -2.73 -6.30
C ARG A 81 -12.04 -2.16 -5.52
N ILE A 82 -12.21 -1.88 -4.23
CA ILE A 82 -11.13 -1.42 -3.35
C ILE A 82 -10.05 -2.50 -3.25
N ASP A 83 -10.42 -3.76 -3.03
CA ASP A 83 -9.46 -4.87 -2.94
C ASP A 83 -8.66 -5.07 -4.23
N GLN A 84 -9.31 -4.93 -5.38
CA GLN A 84 -8.65 -4.95 -6.69
C GLN A 84 -7.67 -3.80 -6.87
N ILE A 85 -8.02 -2.60 -6.40
CA ILE A 85 -7.13 -1.43 -6.44
C ILE A 85 -5.91 -1.67 -5.55
N ASN A 86 -6.10 -2.15 -4.32
CA ASN A 86 -5.01 -2.46 -3.39
C ASN A 86 -4.04 -3.48 -4.00
N THR A 87 -4.56 -4.56 -4.58
CA THR A 87 -3.74 -5.57 -5.27
C THR A 87 -2.90 -4.96 -6.40
N ARG A 88 -3.48 -4.03 -7.18
CA ARG A 88 -2.74 -3.32 -8.26
C ARG A 88 -1.68 -2.36 -7.73
N ILE A 89 -1.95 -1.72 -6.59
CA ILE A 89 -0.97 -0.86 -5.91
C ILE A 89 0.22 -1.71 -5.45
N ASP A 90 -0.02 -2.85 -4.80
CA ASP A 90 1.04 -3.74 -4.32
C ASP A 90 1.93 -4.26 -5.46
N GLN A 91 1.31 -4.65 -6.58
CA GLN A 91 2.05 -5.04 -7.79
C GLN A 91 2.89 -3.89 -8.36
N THR A 92 2.36 -2.67 -8.32
CA THR A 92 3.09 -1.48 -8.79
C THR A 92 4.28 -1.19 -7.88
N ASN A 93 4.11 -1.26 -6.56
CA ASN A 93 5.19 -1.07 -5.59
C ASN A 93 6.31 -2.10 -5.80
N THR A 94 5.95 -3.38 -5.97
CA THR A 94 6.94 -4.44 -6.26
C THR A 94 7.75 -4.15 -7.52
N ARG A 95 7.12 -3.64 -8.57
CA ARG A 95 7.81 -3.25 -9.82
C ARG A 95 8.72 -2.04 -9.64
N ILE A 96 8.32 -1.09 -8.79
CA ILE A 96 9.15 0.07 -8.44
C ILE A 96 10.40 -0.39 -7.69
N ASP A 97 10.26 -1.26 -6.70
CA ASP A 97 11.38 -1.79 -5.93
C ASP A 97 12.39 -2.52 -6.81
N GLN A 98 11.91 -3.40 -7.69
CA GLN A 98 12.76 -4.08 -8.69
C GLN A 98 13.49 -3.10 -9.62
N THR A 99 12.83 -2.00 -9.99
CA THR A 99 13.44 -0.97 -10.83
C THR A 99 14.53 -0.22 -10.06
N ASN A 100 14.29 0.11 -8.79
CA ASN A 100 15.27 0.76 -7.93
C ASN A 100 16.52 -0.11 -7.74
N THR A 101 16.37 -1.40 -7.47
CA THR A 101 17.51 -2.33 -7.38
C THR A 101 18.34 -2.34 -8.66
N ARG A 102 17.69 -2.39 -9.84
CA ARG A 102 18.40 -2.35 -11.13
C ARG A 102 19.13 -1.02 -11.36
N ILE A 103 18.58 0.08 -10.89
CA ILE A 103 19.22 1.41 -10.95
C ILE A 103 20.45 1.44 -10.05
N ASP A 104 20.35 0.92 -8.82
CA ASP A 104 21.48 0.86 -7.88
C ASP A 104 22.62 0.01 -8.42
N ASP A 105 22.31 -1.16 -8.99
CA ASP A 105 23.30 -2.03 -9.65
C ASP A 105 23.99 -1.32 -10.83
N THR A 106 23.21 -0.61 -11.65
CA THR A 106 23.74 0.16 -12.79
C THR A 106 24.65 1.29 -12.31
N ASN A 107 24.24 2.02 -11.26
CA ASN A 107 25.03 3.09 -10.68
C ASN A 107 26.35 2.56 -10.10
N ALA A 108 26.33 1.41 -9.43
CA ALA A 108 27.54 0.76 -8.93
C ALA A 108 28.49 0.37 -10.06
N GLN A 109 27.96 -0.21 -11.16
CA GLN A 109 28.76 -0.54 -12.33
C GLN A 109 29.38 0.70 -13.00
N ILE A 110 28.61 1.79 -13.14
CA ILE A 110 29.10 3.06 -13.69
C ILE A 110 30.20 3.64 -12.80
N ALA A 111 30.04 3.60 -11.47
CA ALA A 111 31.07 4.07 -10.54
C ALA A 111 32.37 3.28 -10.68
N GLN A 112 32.29 1.95 -10.78
CA GLN A 112 33.45 1.08 -11.00
C GLN A 112 34.13 1.33 -12.35
N MET A 113 33.34 1.52 -13.41
CA MET A 113 33.88 1.85 -14.73
C MET A 113 34.58 3.22 -14.73
N THR A 114 33.98 4.21 -14.08
CA THR A 114 34.54 5.57 -13.96
C THR A 114 35.87 5.55 -13.20
N LEU A 115 35.93 4.81 -12.09
CA LEU A 115 37.16 4.62 -11.33
C LEU A 115 38.24 3.92 -12.17
N SER A 116 37.88 2.85 -12.87
CA SER A 116 38.80 2.10 -13.73
C SER A 116 39.37 2.96 -14.85
N LEU A 117 38.54 3.76 -15.51
CA LEU A 117 38.96 4.70 -16.55
C LEU A 117 39.95 5.73 -15.99
N ARG A 118 39.60 6.38 -14.86
CA ARG A 118 40.47 7.36 -14.20
C ARG A 118 41.84 6.75 -13.82
N ILE A 119 41.85 5.53 -13.28
CA ILE A 119 43.09 4.82 -12.92
C ILE A 119 43.93 4.55 -14.17
N ASN A 120 43.30 4.08 -15.25
CA ASN A 120 43.99 3.77 -16.50
C ASN A 120 44.59 5.03 -17.14
N ASP A 121 43.83 6.13 -17.17
CA ASP A 121 44.31 7.42 -17.68
C ASP A 121 45.50 7.94 -16.86
N ALA A 122 45.41 7.89 -15.53
CA ALA A 122 46.51 8.30 -14.64
C ALA A 122 47.75 7.39 -14.79
N LYS A 123 47.57 6.07 -14.94
CA LYS A 123 48.67 5.13 -15.23
C LYS A 123 49.33 5.42 -16.57
N ALA A 124 48.53 5.67 -17.61
CA ALA A 124 49.03 5.97 -18.94
C ALA A 124 49.86 7.26 -18.94
N LEU A 125 49.35 8.33 -18.31
CA LEU A 125 50.06 9.59 -18.16
C LEU A 125 51.38 9.41 -17.39
N ALA A 126 51.36 8.74 -16.24
CA ALA A 126 52.56 8.54 -15.43
C ALA A 126 53.63 7.72 -16.19
N ARG A 127 53.23 6.66 -16.90
CA ARG A 127 54.14 5.87 -17.74
C ARG A 127 54.72 6.68 -18.90
N ALA A 128 53.91 7.51 -19.56
CA ALA A 128 54.38 8.38 -20.64
C ALA A 128 55.39 9.43 -20.15
N LEU A 129 55.20 9.97 -18.94
CA LEU A 129 56.18 10.87 -18.32
C LEU A 129 57.48 10.11 -17.97
N ASN A 130 57.33 8.93 -17.36
CA ASN A 130 58.45 8.10 -16.93
C ASN A 130 59.29 7.54 -18.09
N SER A 131 58.71 7.29 -19.26
CA SER A 131 59.44 6.74 -20.41
C SER A 131 60.53 7.66 -20.93
N SER A 132 60.48 8.96 -20.60
CA SER A 132 61.50 9.94 -20.96
C SER A 132 62.62 10.10 -19.90
N ALA A 133 62.46 9.51 -18.71
CA ALA A 133 63.41 9.66 -17.62
C ALA A 133 64.64 8.75 -17.82
N ASN A 134 65.79 9.34 -18.17
CA ASN A 134 67.02 8.62 -18.48
C ASN A 134 68.29 9.19 -17.82
N GLN A 135 68.18 10.28 -17.04
CA GLN A 135 69.28 10.88 -16.30
C GLN A 135 69.00 10.84 -14.80
N GLY A 136 70.05 10.82 -13.97
CA GLY A 136 69.88 10.75 -12.51
C GLY A 136 68.98 11.84 -11.90
N THR A 137 68.92 13.02 -12.52
CA THR A 137 68.09 14.17 -12.10
C THR A 137 66.69 14.17 -12.74
N SER A 138 66.42 13.31 -13.72
CA SER A 138 65.11 13.22 -14.37
C SER A 138 64.04 12.90 -13.34
N ARG A 139 62.92 13.63 -13.38
CA ARG A 139 61.79 13.40 -12.49
C ARG A 139 61.06 12.11 -12.88
N VAL A 140 60.64 11.35 -11.87
CA VAL A 140 59.81 10.16 -12.05
C VAL A 140 58.54 10.30 -11.22
N TYR A 141 57.48 9.66 -11.68
CA TYR A 141 56.13 9.79 -11.14
C TYR A 141 55.61 8.41 -10.73
N SER A 142 54.96 8.35 -9.57
CA SER A 142 54.26 7.13 -9.13
C SER A 142 53.06 6.85 -10.03
N LEU A 143 52.72 5.58 -10.16
CA LEU A 143 51.43 5.18 -10.69
C LEU A 143 50.40 5.19 -9.54
N PRO A 144 49.11 5.38 -9.82
CA PRO A 144 48.09 5.12 -8.81
C PRO A 144 48.13 3.65 -8.40
N LEU A 145 47.88 3.41 -7.12
CA LEU A 145 47.76 2.09 -6.52
C LEU A 145 46.55 1.33 -7.12
N PRO A 146 46.46 0.00 -6.94
CA PRO A 146 45.35 -0.80 -7.51
C PRO A 146 43.96 -0.34 -7.07
N ASN A 147 43.82 0.23 -5.87
CA ASN A 147 42.58 0.81 -5.36
C ASN A 147 42.27 2.22 -5.92
N GLY A 148 43.19 2.80 -6.70
CA GLY A 148 43.08 4.13 -7.30
C GLY A 148 43.66 5.29 -6.49
N ASP A 149 44.17 5.01 -5.29
CA ASP A 149 44.80 6.03 -4.47
C ASP A 149 46.20 6.40 -4.98
N ALA A 150 46.64 7.60 -4.64
CA ALA A 150 48.03 7.99 -4.84
C ALA A 150 48.94 7.23 -3.87
N VAL A 151 50.16 6.93 -4.32
CA VAL A 151 51.21 6.47 -3.39
C VAL A 151 51.44 7.54 -2.33
N PRO A 152 51.49 7.19 -1.02
CA PRO A 152 51.69 8.16 0.04
C PRO A 152 52.93 9.03 -0.19
N PRO A 153 52.87 10.33 0.18
CA PRO A 153 53.99 11.25 -0.01
C PRO A 153 55.30 10.72 0.57
N GLY A 154 56.39 10.85 -0.18
CA GLY A 154 57.74 10.43 0.25
C GLY A 154 58.03 8.93 0.10
N GLN A 155 57.05 8.08 -0.24
CA GLN A 155 57.29 6.65 -0.44
C GLN A 155 57.80 6.32 -1.86
N PHE A 156 57.47 7.13 -2.86
CA PHE A 156 57.97 6.98 -4.23
C PHE A 156 59.15 7.92 -4.49
N PRO A 157 60.25 7.46 -5.11
CA PRO A 157 61.40 8.30 -5.45
C PRO A 157 61.01 9.49 -6.32
N ALA A 158 61.59 10.66 -6.08
CA ALA A 158 61.31 11.85 -6.89
C ALA A 158 62.11 11.90 -8.20
N THR A 159 63.23 11.18 -8.29
CA THR A 159 64.13 11.18 -9.45
C THR A 159 64.54 9.77 -9.86
N TYR A 160 64.91 9.63 -11.13
CA TYR A 160 65.43 8.38 -11.68
C TYR A 160 66.67 7.87 -10.91
N GLY A 161 67.57 8.77 -10.51
CA GLY A 161 68.74 8.40 -9.69
C GLY A 161 68.36 7.79 -8.34
N ALA A 162 67.40 8.41 -7.64
CA ALA A 162 66.88 7.88 -6.38
C ALA A 162 66.13 6.55 -6.59
N PHE A 163 65.42 6.41 -7.72
CA PHE A 163 64.77 5.16 -8.10
C PHE A 163 65.78 4.03 -8.33
N ARG A 164 66.92 4.31 -8.99
CA ARG A 164 68.02 3.33 -9.19
C ARG A 164 68.66 2.85 -7.88
N GLN A 165 68.54 3.64 -6.81
CA GLN A 165 69.09 3.34 -5.48
C GLN A 165 68.08 2.65 -4.55
N LEU A 166 66.84 2.40 -4.96
CA LEU A 166 65.82 1.77 -4.12
C LEU A 166 66.26 0.38 -3.63
N GLU A 167 66.25 0.13 -2.34
CA GLU A 167 66.62 -1.16 -1.75
C GLU A 167 65.91 -1.41 -0.42
N GLY A 168 66.06 -2.62 0.13
CA GLY A 168 65.51 -2.98 1.43
C GLY A 168 64.01 -2.75 1.56
N ALA A 169 63.60 -2.12 2.67
CA ALA A 169 62.18 -1.93 3.02
C ALA A 169 61.42 -1.03 2.04
N PRO A 170 61.93 0.14 1.60
CA PRO A 170 61.23 0.98 0.61
C PRO A 170 60.88 0.25 -0.69
N LEU A 171 61.81 -0.54 -1.24
CA LEU A 171 61.55 -1.32 -2.46
C LEU A 171 60.50 -2.40 -2.21
N ALA A 172 60.60 -3.12 -1.09
CA ALA A 172 59.63 -4.16 -0.74
C ALA A 172 58.22 -3.58 -0.52
N GLN A 173 58.10 -2.42 0.12
CA GLN A 173 56.83 -1.73 0.34
C GLN A 173 56.18 -1.30 -0.98
N LEU A 174 56.95 -0.76 -1.92
CA LEU A 174 56.43 -0.38 -3.23
C LEU A 174 55.97 -1.60 -4.03
N LEU A 175 56.73 -2.69 -4.03
CA LEU A 175 56.30 -3.94 -4.68
C LEU A 175 55.01 -4.47 -4.07
N GLN A 176 54.88 -4.42 -2.74
CA GLN A 176 53.67 -4.85 -2.03
C GLN A 176 52.47 -3.94 -2.33
N SER A 177 52.65 -2.61 -2.29
CA SER A 177 51.55 -1.65 -2.52
C SER A 177 51.00 -1.73 -3.93
N TYR A 178 51.87 -1.97 -4.92
CA TYR A 178 51.48 -2.24 -6.31
C TYR A 178 51.05 -3.69 -6.56
N GLN A 179 51.10 -4.57 -5.56
CA GLN A 179 50.78 -6.01 -5.67
C GLN A 179 51.63 -6.73 -6.73
N LEU A 180 52.90 -6.36 -6.84
CA LEU A 180 53.88 -6.94 -7.77
C LEU A 180 54.59 -8.12 -7.11
N ALA A 181 54.39 -9.31 -7.66
CA ALA A 181 55.08 -10.51 -7.19
C ALA A 181 56.51 -10.58 -7.76
N ALA A 182 57.49 -10.70 -6.88
CA ALA A 182 58.86 -11.06 -7.26
C ALA A 182 59.05 -12.58 -7.13
N PRO A 183 59.70 -13.24 -8.12
CA PRO A 183 60.00 -14.67 -8.03
C PRO A 183 60.76 -15.05 -6.75
N PRO A 184 60.56 -16.26 -6.21
CA PRO A 184 61.38 -16.76 -5.11
C PRO A 184 62.87 -16.70 -5.49
N GLY A 185 63.69 -16.08 -4.63
CA GLY A 185 65.14 -15.89 -4.89
C GLY A 185 65.50 -14.73 -5.82
N ALA A 186 64.53 -13.92 -6.29
CA ALA A 186 64.80 -12.75 -7.12
C ALA A 186 65.78 -11.79 -6.47
N LEU A 187 66.83 -11.43 -7.23
CA LEU A 187 67.89 -10.53 -6.79
C LEU A 187 67.36 -9.10 -6.68
N LEU A 188 68.14 -8.22 -6.06
CA LEU A 188 67.80 -6.81 -5.90
C LEU A 188 67.53 -6.14 -7.26
N ASP A 189 68.35 -6.42 -8.27
CA ASP A 189 68.19 -5.86 -9.61
C ASP A 189 66.91 -6.36 -10.31
N ASP A 190 66.56 -7.64 -10.15
CA ASP A 190 65.32 -8.21 -10.70
C ASP A 190 64.09 -7.50 -10.11
N ARG A 191 64.09 -7.29 -8.79
CA ARG A 191 63.01 -6.58 -8.07
C ARG A 191 62.88 -5.13 -8.54
N ARG A 192 64.00 -4.44 -8.74
CA ARG A 192 64.02 -3.08 -9.29
C ARG A 192 63.50 -3.05 -10.73
N ARG A 193 63.92 -4.00 -11.57
CA ARG A 193 63.45 -4.14 -12.96
C ARG A 193 61.95 -4.41 -13.02
N ILE A 194 61.39 -5.24 -12.14
CA ILE A 194 59.94 -5.47 -12.03
C ILE A 194 59.21 -4.15 -11.75
N LEU A 195 59.67 -3.38 -10.76
CA LEU A 195 59.08 -2.09 -10.42
C LEU A 195 59.23 -1.07 -11.56
N ALA A 196 60.42 -0.99 -12.17
CA ALA A 196 60.71 -0.09 -13.29
C ALA A 196 59.79 -0.37 -14.49
N THR A 197 59.65 -1.66 -14.84
CA THR A 197 58.76 -2.13 -15.91
C THR A 197 57.31 -1.74 -15.62
N HIS A 198 56.84 -1.96 -14.38
CA HIS A 198 55.49 -1.57 -13.99
C HIS A 198 55.26 -0.05 -14.15
N CYS A 199 56.24 0.75 -13.75
CA CYS A 199 56.20 2.22 -13.80
C CYS A 199 56.50 2.82 -15.18
N GLY A 200 56.90 2.02 -16.17
CA GLY A 200 57.32 2.52 -17.48
C GLY A 200 58.64 3.29 -17.46
N ILE A 201 59.51 2.99 -16.49
CA ILE A 201 60.86 3.59 -16.36
C ILE A 201 61.86 2.68 -17.08
N VAL A 202 62.75 3.27 -17.88
CA VAL A 202 63.82 2.53 -18.58
C VAL A 202 64.82 1.99 -17.55
N TRP A 203 65.15 0.69 -17.58
CA TRP A 203 66.02 0.02 -16.60
C TRP A 203 67.23 -0.70 -17.19
#